data_AF-A0A969DQ24-F1
#
_entry.id   AF-A0A969DQ24-F1
#
_cell.length_a   1.000
_cell.length_b   1.000
_cell.length_c   1.000
_cell.angle_alpha   90.00
_cell.angle_beta   90.00
_cell.angle_gamma   90.00
#
_symmetry.space_group_name_H-M   'P 1'
#
loop_
_entity.id
_entity.type
_entity.pdbx_description
1 polymer ?
#
loop_
_entity_poly.entity_id
_entity_poly.type
_entity_poly.pdbx_seq_one_letter_code
_entity_poly.pdbx_strand_id
1 'polypeptide(L)'
;MSWLITIIQYDQIVYNAKHHIQDHAIEQLQEEFRRLDISDRGFDNVTVTPRLPEEYGFILRNHGYDNYVTPENLPLLREICQKIQLAGDLPRPILLKNPWCFPHFLYIKEQFPNAKFIFIHR
;
A
#
# COMPACT_ATOMS: atom_id res chain seq x y z
N MET A 1 7.73 0.00 1.68
CA MET A 1 7.04 -0.70 0.58
C MET A 1 5.63 -0.98 1.07
N SER A 2 4.60 -0.56 0.35
CA SER A 2 3.22 -0.96 0.66
C SER A 2 2.99 -2.35 0.06
N TRP A 3 2.51 -3.29 0.86
CA TRP A 3 2.29 -4.68 0.47
C TRP A 3 0.80 -4.95 0.31
N LEU A 4 0.43 -6.03 -0.38
CA LEU A 4 -0.96 -6.39 -0.63
C LEU A 4 -1.74 -6.63 0.68
N ILE A 5 -1.08 -7.19 1.70
CA ILE A 5 -1.63 -7.26 3.06
C ILE A 5 -1.91 -5.88 3.67
N THR A 6 -1.13 -4.85 3.32
CA THR A 6 -1.37 -3.46 3.74
C THR A 6 -2.67 -2.92 3.14
N ILE A 7 -3.06 -3.37 1.95
CA ILE A 7 -4.34 -3.01 1.32
C ILE A 7 -5.49 -3.79 1.99
N ILE A 8 -5.38 -5.12 2.07
CA ILE A 8 -6.48 -6.00 2.53
C ILE A 8 -6.75 -5.84 4.03
N GLN A 9 -5.70 -5.69 4.84
CA GLN A 9 -5.82 -5.57 6.29
C GLN A 9 -5.49 -4.16 6.77
N TYR A 10 -5.84 -3.14 5.99
CA TYR A 10 -5.49 -1.74 6.25
C TYR A 10 -5.83 -1.27 7.68
N ASP A 11 -7.01 -1.63 8.16
CA ASP A 11 -7.47 -1.25 9.51
C ASP A 11 -6.72 -2.00 10.62
N GLN A 12 -6.21 -3.19 10.30
CA GLN A 12 -5.52 -4.05 11.26
C GLN A 12 -3.99 -3.86 11.28
N ILE A 13 -3.41 -3.06 10.37
CA ILE A 13 -1.95 -2.89 10.24
C ILE A 13 -1.27 -2.62 11.59
N VAL A 14 -1.76 -1.61 12.32
CA VAL A 14 -1.14 -1.15 13.58
C VAL A 14 -1.36 -2.17 14.70
N TYR A 15 -2.54 -2.78 14.74
CA TYR A 15 -2.83 -3.84 15.70
C TYR A 15 -1.90 -5.04 15.47
N ASN A 16 -1.80 -5.52 14.24
CA ASN A 16 -0.96 -6.66 13.88
C ASN A 16 0.52 -6.39 14.22
N ALA A 17 0.99 -5.18 13.94
CA ALA A 17 2.34 -4.75 14.28
C ALA A 17 2.59 -4.75 15.79
N LYS A 18 1.71 -4.12 16.57
CA LYS A 18 1.83 -4.00 18.03
C LYS A 18 1.78 -5.35 18.73
N HIS A 19 1.00 -6.30 18.21
CA HIS A 19 0.83 -7.62 18.78
C HIS A 19 1.78 -8.67 18.17
N HIS A 20 2.66 -8.29 17.24
CA HIS A 20 3.59 -9.19 16.56
C HIS A 20 2.91 -10.39 15.87
N ILE A 21 1.70 -10.19 15.33
CA ILE A 21 0.92 -11.24 14.64
C ILE A 21 0.89 -11.06 13.12
N GLN A 22 1.74 -10.20 12.56
CA GLN A 22 1.79 -9.93 11.12
C GLN A 22 2.07 -11.20 10.31
N ASP A 23 3.02 -12.03 10.75
CA ASP A 23 3.35 -13.27 10.02
C ASP A 23 2.19 -14.26 10.02
N HIS A 24 1.49 -14.40 11.15
CA HIS A 24 0.26 -15.20 11.21
C HIS A 24 -0.83 -14.64 10.27
N ALA A 25 -1.01 -13.32 10.24
CA ALA A 25 -1.98 -12.69 9.35
C ALA A 25 -1.62 -12.87 7.86
N ILE A 26 -0.32 -12.93 7.54
CA ILE A 26 0.20 -13.25 6.21
C ILE A 26 -0.10 -14.70 5.85
N GLU A 27 0.13 -15.65 6.75
CA GLU A 27 -0.17 -17.06 6.53
C GLU A 27 -1.66 -17.30 6.31
N GLN A 28 -2.52 -16.67 7.11
CA GLN A 28 -3.98 -16.74 6.93
C GLN A 28 -4.40 -16.20 5.56
N LEU A 29 -3.85 -15.06 5.14
CA LEU A 29 -4.17 -14.49 3.83
C LEU A 29 -3.61 -15.33 2.67
N GLN A 30 -2.46 -15.98 2.87
CA GLN A 30 -1.90 -16.91 1.89
C GLN A 30 -2.77 -18.15 1.70
N GLU A 31 -3.34 -18.68 2.79
CA GLU A 31 -4.29 -19.80 2.73
C GLU A 31 -5.59 -19.39 2.05
N GLU A 32 -6.07 -18.17 2.32
CA GLU A 32 -7.23 -17.60 1.62
C GLU A 32 -7.01 -17.55 0.10
N PHE A 33 -5.84 -17.10 -0.36
CA PHE A 33 -5.53 -17.08 -1.80
C PHE A 33 -5.52 -18.47 -2.41
N ARG A 34 -4.97 -19.48 -1.73
CA ARG A 34 -5.01 -20.87 -2.20
C ARG A 34 -6.45 -21.37 -2.31
N ARG A 35 -7.28 -21.11 -1.31
CA ARG A 35 -8.69 -21.53 -1.30
C ARG A 35 -9.50 -20.90 -2.43
N LEU A 36 -9.17 -19.66 -2.79
CA LEU A 36 -9.80 -18.91 -3.89
C LEU A 36 -9.16 -19.17 -5.26
N ASP A 37 -8.17 -20.06 -5.35
CA ASP A 37 -7.40 -20.35 -6.57
C ASP A 37 -6.73 -19.09 -7.18
N ILE A 38 -6.29 -18.18 -6.31
CA ILE A 38 -5.56 -16.97 -6.71
C ILE A 38 -4.05 -17.28 -6.73
N SER A 39 -3.50 -17.49 -7.92
CA SER A 39 -2.08 -17.81 -8.14
C SER A 39 -1.25 -16.62 -8.63
N ASP A 40 -1.80 -15.82 -9.54
CA ASP A 40 -1.12 -14.73 -10.22
C ASP A 40 -2.09 -13.60 -10.54
N ARG A 41 -1.58 -12.52 -11.15
CA ARG A 41 -2.37 -11.32 -11.45
C ARG A 41 -3.27 -11.46 -12.67
N GLY A 42 -3.18 -12.56 -13.42
CA GLY A 42 -4.01 -12.85 -14.59
C GLY A 42 -3.64 -12.11 -15.89
N PHE A 43 -2.79 -11.07 -15.83
CA PHE A 43 -2.38 -10.29 -17.01
C PHE A 43 -0.87 -10.28 -17.24
N ASP A 44 -0.09 -10.56 -16.21
CA ASP A 44 1.31 -10.93 -16.29
C ASP A 44 1.53 -12.05 -15.27
N ASN A 45 2.34 -13.05 -15.61
CA ASN A 45 2.54 -14.28 -14.81
C ASN A 45 3.27 -14.03 -13.47
N VAL A 46 3.13 -12.84 -12.89
CA VAL A 46 3.64 -12.46 -11.58
C VAL A 46 2.77 -13.10 -10.51
N THR A 47 3.38 -13.96 -9.72
CA THR A 47 2.75 -14.65 -8.58
C THR A 47 2.18 -13.65 -7.58
N VAL A 48 0.93 -13.87 -7.17
CA VAL A 48 0.28 -13.10 -6.11
C VAL A 48 0.63 -13.71 -4.75
N THR A 49 1.12 -12.87 -3.85
CA THR A 49 1.37 -13.23 -2.45
C THR A 49 0.87 -12.11 -1.55
N PRO A 50 0.59 -12.36 -0.26
CA PRO A 50 0.26 -11.30 0.70
C PRO A 50 1.34 -10.20 0.81
N ARG A 51 2.59 -10.54 0.48
CA ARG A 51 3.74 -9.64 0.45
C ARG A 51 4.01 -9.08 -0.95
N LEU A 52 3.12 -9.24 -1.91
CA LEU A 52 3.29 -8.59 -3.21
C LEU A 52 3.15 -7.06 -3.00
N PRO A 53 4.06 -6.22 -3.51
CA PRO A 53 3.88 -4.77 -3.42
C PRO A 53 2.67 -4.33 -4.23
N GLU A 54 1.85 -3.47 -3.65
CA GLU A 54 0.61 -3.01 -4.28
C GLU A 54 0.48 -1.49 -4.21
N GLU A 55 -0.38 -0.91 -5.06
CA GLU A 55 -0.55 0.54 -5.12
C GLU A 55 -1.45 1.09 -4.01
N TYR A 56 -1.02 2.19 -3.38
CA TYR A 56 -1.81 2.81 -2.30
C TYR A 56 -3.14 3.39 -2.81
N GLY A 57 -3.28 3.62 -4.12
CA GLY A 57 -4.53 4.06 -4.73
C GLY A 57 -5.69 3.10 -4.49
N PHE A 58 -5.42 1.81 -4.23
CA PHE A 58 -6.48 0.87 -3.81
C PHE A 58 -7.01 1.17 -2.41
N ILE A 59 -6.18 1.61 -1.46
CA ILE A 59 -6.66 2.03 -0.14
C ILE A 59 -7.57 3.25 -0.27
N LEU A 60 -7.19 4.24 -1.09
CA LEU A 60 -8.01 5.43 -1.34
C LEU A 60 -9.39 5.04 -1.88
N ARG A 61 -9.41 4.14 -2.88
CA ARG A 61 -10.66 3.65 -3.48
C ARG A 61 -11.53 2.85 -2.53
N ASN A 62 -10.93 2.02 -1.68
CA ASN A 62 -11.66 1.28 -0.65
C ASN A 62 -12.32 2.22 0.38
N HIS A 63 -11.84 3.46 0.51
CA HIS A 63 -12.43 4.51 1.34
C HIS A 63 -13.39 5.44 0.57
N GLY A 64 -13.78 5.08 -0.66
CA GLY A 64 -14.76 5.83 -1.45
C GLY A 64 -14.20 7.00 -2.25
N TYR A 65 -12.87 7.16 -2.32
CA TYR A 65 -12.24 8.19 -3.14
C TYR A 65 -11.81 7.66 -4.51
N ASP A 66 -11.39 8.56 -5.40
CA ASP A 66 -10.64 8.16 -6.58
C ASP A 66 -9.26 7.59 -6.22
N ASN A 67 -8.62 6.90 -7.16
CA ASN A 67 -7.32 6.26 -6.95
C ASN A 67 -6.12 7.22 -6.84
N TYR A 68 -6.35 8.54 -6.79
CA TYR A 68 -5.30 9.55 -6.71
C TYR A 68 -5.52 10.52 -5.54
N VAL A 69 -4.47 11.24 -5.19
CA VAL A 69 -4.44 12.12 -4.02
C VAL A 69 -5.07 13.46 -4.35
N THR A 70 -5.98 13.91 -3.50
CA THR A 70 -6.66 15.21 -3.53
C THR A 70 -6.53 15.88 -2.16
N PRO A 71 -6.89 17.18 -2.03
CA PRO A 71 -6.97 17.83 -0.72
C PRO A 71 -7.88 17.11 0.27
N GLU A 72 -8.98 16.53 -0.21
CA GLU A 72 -9.97 15.82 0.61
C GLU A 72 -9.40 14.54 1.22
N ASN A 73 -8.66 13.74 0.43
CA ASN A 73 -8.13 12.46 0.89
C ASN A 73 -6.66 12.51 1.34
N LEU A 74 -6.00 13.67 1.32
CA LEU A 74 -4.65 13.86 1.83
C LEU A 74 -4.45 13.35 3.28
N PRO A 75 -5.40 13.54 4.22
CA PRO A 75 -5.30 12.97 5.56
C PRO A 75 -5.14 11.44 5.54
N LEU A 76 -5.86 10.75 4.66
CA LEU A 76 -5.77 9.30 4.49
C LEU A 76 -4.38 8.89 3.98
N LEU A 77 -3.79 9.62 3.03
CA LEU A 77 -2.41 9.34 2.59
C LEU A 77 -1.39 9.50 3.74
N ARG A 78 -1.57 10.50 4.61
CA ARG A 78 -0.71 10.68 5.79
C ARG A 78 -0.86 9.52 6.76
N GLU A 79 -2.09 9.05 6.99
CA GLU A 79 -2.37 7.88 7.81
C GLU A 79 -1.71 6.62 7.23
N ILE A 80 -1.83 6.38 5.93
CA ILE A 80 -1.15 5.26 5.23
C ILE A 80 0.35 5.29 5.52
N CYS A 81 1.00 6.45 5.34
CA CYS A 81 2.42 6.61 5.62
C CYS A 81 2.77 6.30 7.09
N GLN A 82 1.98 6.79 8.04
CA GLN A 82 2.17 6.56 9.47
C GLN A 82 1.98 5.09 9.84
N LYS A 83 0.93 4.44 9.34
CA LYS A 83 0.68 3.01 9.56
C LYS A 83 1.84 2.16 9.03
N ILE A 84 2.36 2.45 7.84
CA ILE A 84 3.51 1.73 7.28
C ILE A 84 4.77 1.94 8.14
N GLN A 85 5.02 3.15 8.63
CA GLN A 85 6.16 3.43 9.52
C GLN A 85 6.06 2.69 10.85
N LEU A 86 4.87 2.66 11.46
CA LEU A 86 4.63 1.97 12.73
C LEU A 86 4.73 0.45 12.59
N ALA A 87 4.35 -0.08 11.42
CA ALA A 87 4.35 -1.51 11.17
C ALA A 87 5.68 -2.08 10.66
N GLY A 88 6.62 -1.23 10.27
CA GLY A 88 7.93 -1.64 9.76
C GLY A 88 9.07 -1.38 10.73
N ASP A 89 10.23 -1.94 10.43
CA ASP A 89 11.46 -1.67 11.18
C ASP A 89 11.95 -0.24 10.89
N LEU A 90 11.88 0.62 11.92
CA LEU A 90 12.44 1.98 11.88
C LEU A 90 13.98 1.95 11.92
N PRO A 91 14.67 2.95 11.33
CA PRO A 91 14.18 4.06 10.51
C PRO A 91 14.48 3.82 9.01
N ARG A 92 13.50 3.30 8.25
CA ARG A 92 13.64 3.14 6.79
C ARG A 92 12.71 4.09 6.03
N PRO A 93 13.15 4.69 4.90
CA PRO A 93 12.29 5.45 4.03
C PRO A 93 11.10 4.63 3.52
N ILE A 94 9.92 5.25 3.42
CA ILE A 94 8.73 4.62 2.81
C ILE A 94 8.86 4.68 1.30
N LEU A 95 8.76 3.52 0.64
CA LEU A 95 8.54 3.41 -0.79
C LEU A 95 7.05 3.16 -1.08
N LEU A 96 6.46 4.04 -1.88
CA LEU A 96 5.07 4.00 -2.34
C LEU A 96 5.02 4.01 -3.88
N LYS A 97 3.98 3.39 -4.45
CA LYS A 97 3.72 3.36 -5.89
C LYS A 97 2.24 3.68 -6.13
N ASN A 98 1.97 4.55 -7.10
CA ASN A 98 0.61 4.83 -7.56
C ASN A 98 0.60 5.52 -8.95
N PRO A 99 0.22 4.82 -10.03
CA PRO A 99 0.26 5.38 -11.38
C PRO A 99 -0.72 6.54 -11.57
N TRP A 100 -1.88 6.52 -10.90
CA TRP A 100 -2.91 7.56 -11.02
C TRP A 100 -2.48 8.93 -10.46
N CYS A 101 -1.39 8.98 -9.69
CA CYS A 101 -0.85 10.24 -9.18
C CYS A 101 0.16 10.90 -10.11
N PHE A 102 0.55 10.27 -11.23
CA PHE A 102 1.49 10.87 -12.18
C PHE A 102 1.06 12.28 -12.66
N PRO A 103 -0.20 12.53 -13.07
CA PRO A 103 -0.62 13.86 -13.51
C PRO A 103 -0.63 14.91 -12.39
N HIS A 104 -0.68 14.47 -11.13
CA HIS A 104 -0.90 15.31 -9.95
C HIS A 104 0.31 15.34 -9.01
N PHE A 105 1.50 14.92 -9.49
CA PHE A 105 2.66 14.74 -8.62
C PHE A 105 3.16 16.05 -7.98
N LEU A 106 2.96 17.20 -8.65
CA LEU A 106 3.33 18.51 -8.11
C LEU A 106 2.60 18.82 -6.80
N TYR A 107 1.30 18.54 -6.75
CA TYR A 107 0.52 18.69 -5.51
C TYR A 107 1.09 17.82 -4.39
N ILE A 108 1.41 16.55 -4.68
CA ILE A 108 2.00 15.64 -3.69
C ILE A 108 3.38 16.17 -3.25
N LYS A 109 4.19 16.72 -4.16
CA LYS A 109 5.49 17.33 -3.84
C LYS A 109 5.35 18.55 -2.92
N GLU A 110 4.31 19.36 -3.10
CA GLU A 110 4.01 20.48 -2.21
C GLU A 110 3.63 19.99 -0.80
N GLN A 111 2.79 18.94 -0.71
CA GLN A 111 2.36 18.39 0.58
C GLN A 111 3.44 17.58 1.30
N PHE A 112 4.37 16.99 0.54
CA PHE A 112 5.52 16.23 1.05
C PHE A 112 6.83 16.75 0.43
N PRO A 113 7.35 17.91 0.88
CA PRO A 113 8.51 18.57 0.27
C PRO A 113 9.77 17.71 0.21
N ASN A 114 9.93 16.77 1.13
CA ASN A 114 11.07 15.87 1.20
C ASN A 114 10.89 14.58 0.37
N ALA A 115 9.72 14.36 -0.23
CA ALA A 115 9.49 13.18 -1.07
C ALA A 115 10.35 13.23 -2.33
N LYS A 116 10.86 12.05 -2.70
CA LYS A 116 11.56 11.80 -3.96
C LYS A 116 10.61 11.06 -4.89
N PHE A 117 10.49 11.53 -6.13
CA PHE A 117 9.63 10.91 -7.15
C PHE A 117 10.50 10.18 -8.15
N ILE A 118 10.11 8.95 -8.49
CA ILE A 118 10.75 8.12 -9.50
C ILE A 118 9.71 7.87 -10.59
N PHE A 119 9.99 8.34 -11.80
CA PHE A 119 9.16 8.10 -12.97
C PHE A 119 9.84 7.04 -13.84
N ILE A 120 9.11 5.97 -14.14
CA ILE A 120 9.59 4.89 -15.00
C ILE A 120 9.08 5.18 -16.40
N HIS A 121 10.00 5.38 -17.35
CA HIS A 121 9.69 5.48 -18.78
C HIS A 121 10.08 4.18 -19.48
N ARG A 122 9.25 3.75 -20.43
CA ARG A 122 9.51 2.62 -21.32
C ARG A 122 9.17 3.01 -22.75
#